data_AF-A0A7S3CYR6-F1
#
_entry.id   AF-A0A7S3CYR6-F1
#
_cell.length_a   1.000
_cell.length_b   1.000
_cell.length_c   1.000
_cell.angle_alpha   90.00
_cell.angle_beta   90.00
_cell.angle_gamma   90.00
#
_symmetry.space_group_name_H-M   'P 1'
#
loop_
_entity.id
_entity.type
_entity.pdbx_description
1 polymer ?
#
loop_
_entity_poly.entity_id
_entity_poly.type
_entity_poly.pdbx_seq_one_letter_code
_entity_poly.pdbx_strand_id
1 'polypeptide(L)'
;MAINSRERAVQYFKLAIEHDERERYEEALDSYLQGLHVLHAAIKNENDQSRKGEMNEWMKTYLSRAEKLKEWLNKKSPKKEVEVLVEAHSSLPSLSDLYSLRLSSGSATVTNFRGKAIDALIKAVEYDNEKEYEKAMSMYKCGIDWLQAAPKYEDDRSIIRKMKEWLKRFLSRAESIKSFLGRK
;
A
#
# COMPACT_ATOMS: atom_id res chain seq x y z
N MET A 1 -1.75 -38.80 -16.75
CA MET A 1 -2.88 -38.07 -17.37
C MET A 1 -2.71 -36.59 -17.04
N ALA A 2 -2.60 -35.72 -18.04
CA ALA A 2 -2.50 -34.28 -17.81
C ALA A 2 -3.88 -33.79 -17.37
N ILE A 3 -4.02 -33.30 -16.14
CA ILE A 3 -5.29 -32.75 -15.64
C ILE A 3 -5.65 -31.57 -16.54
N ASN A 4 -6.84 -31.61 -17.16
CA ASN A 4 -7.30 -30.54 -18.03
C ASN A 4 -7.39 -29.25 -17.19
N SER A 5 -6.90 -28.12 -17.73
CA SER A 5 -6.92 -26.82 -17.03
C SER A 5 -8.30 -26.47 -16.47
N ARG A 6 -9.38 -26.89 -17.15
CA ARG A 6 -10.75 -26.74 -16.64
C ARG A 6 -11.01 -27.52 -15.35
N GLU A 7 -10.57 -28.76 -15.27
CA GLU A 7 -10.74 -29.61 -14.08
C GLU A 7 -9.93 -29.07 -12.90
N ARG A 8 -8.73 -28.54 -13.16
CA ARG A 8 -7.92 -27.85 -12.14
C ARG A 8 -8.63 -26.63 -11.58
N ALA A 9 -9.24 -25.80 -12.44
CA ALA A 9 -10.03 -24.66 -11.98
C ALA A 9 -11.20 -25.09 -11.08
N VAL A 10 -11.90 -26.17 -11.46
CA VAL A 10 -12.98 -26.74 -10.65
C VAL A 10 -12.50 -27.23 -9.27
N GLN A 11 -11.32 -27.86 -9.19
CA GLN A 11 -10.75 -28.27 -7.91
C GLN A 11 -10.49 -27.07 -6.99
N TYR A 12 -9.93 -25.99 -7.51
CA TYR A 12 -9.74 -24.75 -6.74
C TYR A 12 -11.05 -24.14 -6.27
N PHE A 13 -12.09 -24.11 -7.11
CA PHE A 13 -13.40 -23.58 -6.69
C PHE A 13 -14.07 -24.44 -5.63
N LYS A 14 -13.95 -25.77 -5.71
CA LYS A 14 -14.45 -26.66 -4.66
C LYS A 14 -13.76 -26.39 -3.32
N LEU A 15 -12.44 -26.27 -3.35
CA LEU A 15 -11.65 -25.94 -2.17
C LEU A 15 -12.03 -24.56 -1.61
N ALA A 16 -12.19 -23.56 -2.49
CA ALA A 16 -12.61 -22.22 -2.11
C ALA A 16 -13.96 -22.21 -1.40
N ILE A 17 -14.96 -22.93 -1.92
CA ILE A 17 -16.29 -23.08 -1.31
C ILE A 17 -16.18 -23.76 0.06
N GLU A 18 -15.38 -24.83 0.18
CA GLU A 18 -15.19 -25.52 1.47
C GLU A 18 -14.56 -24.60 2.53
N HIS A 19 -13.60 -23.75 2.14
CA HIS A 19 -13.06 -22.73 3.03
C HIS A 19 -14.08 -21.64 3.37
N ASP A 20 -14.87 -21.21 2.41
CA ASP A 20 -15.91 -20.18 2.57
C ASP A 20 -17.01 -20.65 3.55
N GLU A 21 -17.48 -21.89 3.40
CA GLU A 21 -18.45 -22.53 4.30
C GLU A 21 -17.92 -22.73 5.72
N ARG A 22 -16.60 -22.88 5.87
CA ARG A 22 -15.92 -22.99 7.17
C ARG A 22 -15.46 -21.65 7.73
N GLU A 23 -15.92 -20.55 7.15
CA GLU A 23 -15.58 -19.17 7.53
C GLU A 23 -14.07 -18.86 7.51
N ARG A 24 -13.29 -19.69 6.78
CA ARG A 24 -11.86 -19.49 6.52
C ARG A 24 -11.69 -18.59 5.31
N TYR A 25 -12.13 -17.35 5.45
CA TYR A 25 -12.35 -16.44 4.33
C TYR A 25 -11.06 -16.01 3.63
N GLU A 26 -9.92 -15.95 4.32
CA GLU A 26 -8.63 -15.62 3.70
C GLU A 26 -8.17 -16.74 2.75
N GLU A 27 -8.25 -17.99 3.21
CA GLU A 27 -7.94 -19.18 2.41
C GLU A 27 -8.97 -19.43 1.30
N ALA A 28 -10.24 -19.09 1.54
CA ALA A 28 -11.28 -19.12 0.53
C ALA A 28 -10.96 -18.14 -0.61
N LEU A 29 -10.59 -16.90 -0.26
CA LEU A 29 -10.23 -15.87 -1.24
C LEU A 29 -9.02 -16.31 -2.08
N ASP A 30 -7.96 -16.83 -1.46
CA ASP A 30 -6.79 -17.31 -2.20
C ASP A 30 -7.17 -18.43 -3.19
N SER A 31 -7.96 -19.41 -2.72
CA SER A 31 -8.43 -20.51 -3.56
C SER A 31 -9.31 -20.04 -4.72
N TYR A 32 -10.20 -19.05 -4.49
CA TYR A 32 -11.00 -18.44 -5.56
C TYR A 32 -10.12 -17.77 -6.62
N LEU A 33 -9.10 -17.01 -6.21
CA LEU A 33 -8.19 -16.32 -7.13
C LEU A 33 -7.36 -17.31 -7.95
N GLN A 34 -6.87 -18.40 -7.34
CA GLN A 34 -6.16 -19.46 -8.06
C GLN A 34 -7.07 -20.14 -9.10
N GLY A 35 -8.32 -20.46 -8.73
CA GLY A 35 -9.30 -21.03 -9.64
C GLY A 35 -9.62 -20.11 -10.83
N LEU A 36 -9.84 -18.82 -10.57
CA LEU A 36 -10.08 -17.80 -11.60
C LEU A 36 -8.89 -17.65 -12.55
N HIS A 37 -7.66 -17.66 -12.03
CA HIS A 37 -6.46 -17.57 -12.84
C HIS A 37 -6.35 -18.75 -13.82
N VAL A 38 -6.55 -19.96 -13.32
CA VAL A 38 -6.51 -21.18 -14.15
C VAL A 38 -7.67 -21.21 -15.15
N LEU A 39 -8.87 -20.79 -14.73
CA LEU A 39 -10.05 -20.73 -15.60
C LEU A 39 -9.84 -19.73 -16.74
N HIS A 40 -9.29 -18.55 -16.45
CA HIS A 40 -8.98 -17.54 -17.46
C HIS A 40 -7.96 -18.05 -18.49
N ALA A 41 -6.93 -18.77 -18.04
CA ALA A 41 -5.98 -19.42 -18.95
C ALA A 41 -6.65 -20.50 -19.82
N ALA A 42 -7.58 -21.27 -19.25
CA ALA A 42 -8.35 -22.27 -20.00
C ALA A 42 -9.28 -21.63 -21.04
N ILE A 43 -9.96 -20.52 -20.72
CA ILE A 43 -10.83 -19.76 -21.64
C ILE A 43 -10.06 -19.26 -22.87
N LYS A 44 -8.80 -18.83 -22.69
CA LYS A 44 -7.95 -18.36 -23.79
C LYS A 44 -7.62 -19.45 -24.80
N ASN A 45 -7.50 -20.69 -24.34
CA ASN A 45 -7.12 -21.84 -25.15
C ASN A 45 -8.34 -22.68 -25.59
N GLU A 46 -9.56 -22.27 -25.24
CA GLU A 46 -10.80 -22.95 -25.62
C GLU A 46 -11.33 -22.42 -26.97
N ASN A 47 -11.58 -23.36 -27.89
CA ASN A 47 -12.05 -23.09 -29.25
C ASN A 47 -13.57 -23.23 -29.36
N ASP A 48 -14.17 -24.09 -28.54
CA ASP A 48 -15.62 -24.30 -28.49
C ASP A 48 -16.31 -23.09 -27.86
N GLN A 49 -17.12 -22.37 -28.65
CA GLN A 49 -17.79 -21.15 -28.21
C GLN A 49 -18.84 -21.41 -27.11
N SER A 50 -19.49 -22.57 -27.12
CA SER A 50 -20.47 -22.93 -26.09
C SER A 50 -19.78 -23.12 -24.75
N ARG A 51 -18.70 -23.91 -24.73
CA ARG A 51 -17.90 -24.16 -23.51
C ARG A 51 -17.25 -22.88 -23.00
N LYS A 52 -16.74 -22.06 -23.92
CA LYS A 52 -16.18 -20.75 -23.58
C LYS A 52 -17.23 -19.84 -22.94
N GLY A 53 -18.47 -19.87 -23.42
CA GLY A 53 -19.60 -19.16 -22.82
C GLY A 53 -19.86 -19.60 -21.38
N GLU A 54 -19.97 -20.90 -21.13
CA GLU A 54 -20.17 -21.47 -19.78
C GLU A 54 -19.04 -21.05 -18.82
N MET A 55 -17.78 -21.16 -19.26
CA MET A 55 -16.62 -20.81 -18.44
C MET A 55 -16.57 -19.32 -18.12
N ASN A 56 -16.96 -18.44 -19.04
CA ASN A 56 -17.05 -17.01 -18.76
C ASN A 56 -18.11 -16.71 -17.70
N GLU A 57 -19.24 -17.43 -17.71
CA GLU A 57 -20.30 -17.24 -16.73
C GLU A 57 -19.86 -17.71 -15.33
N TRP A 58 -19.14 -18.84 -15.25
CA TRP A 58 -18.48 -19.26 -14.03
C TRP A 58 -17.47 -18.21 -13.54
N MET A 59 -16.66 -17.66 -14.46
CA MET A 59 -15.66 -16.65 -14.13
C MET A 59 -16.30 -15.40 -13.51
N LYS A 60 -17.40 -14.89 -14.08
CA LYS A 60 -18.15 -13.76 -13.49
C LYS A 60 -18.67 -14.09 -12.09
N THR A 61 -19.25 -15.27 -11.92
CA THR A 61 -19.85 -15.70 -10.65
C THR A 61 -18.80 -15.78 -9.54
N TYR A 62 -17.70 -16.48 -9.79
CA TYR A 62 -16.63 -16.66 -8.81
C TYR A 62 -15.82 -15.38 -8.57
N LEU A 63 -15.63 -14.54 -9.60
CA LEU A 63 -15.01 -13.23 -9.43
C LEU A 63 -15.85 -12.34 -8.51
N SER A 64 -17.17 -12.28 -8.72
CA SER A 64 -18.06 -11.50 -7.87
C SER A 64 -18.01 -11.97 -6.40
N ARG A 65 -17.93 -13.28 -6.14
CA ARG A 65 -17.78 -13.79 -4.77
C ARG A 65 -16.42 -13.42 -4.16
N ALA A 66 -15.33 -13.58 -4.92
CA ALA A 66 -13.99 -13.22 -4.49
C ALA A 66 -13.88 -11.72 -4.15
N GLU A 67 -14.48 -10.85 -4.96
CA GLU A 67 -14.52 -9.41 -4.70
C GLU A 67 -15.27 -9.09 -3.40
N LYS A 68 -16.44 -9.68 -3.17
CA LYS A 68 -17.19 -9.51 -1.92
C LYS A 68 -16.41 -9.99 -0.69
N LEU A 69 -15.73 -11.13 -0.79
CA LEU A 69 -14.88 -11.66 0.27
C LEU A 69 -13.71 -10.72 0.57
N LYS A 70 -13.05 -10.22 -0.47
CA LYS A 70 -11.95 -9.27 -0.35
C LYS A 70 -12.39 -7.97 0.35
N GLU A 71 -13.53 -7.41 -0.04
CA GLU A 71 -14.09 -6.22 0.60
C GLU A 71 -14.41 -6.47 2.08
N TRP A 72 -15.04 -7.61 2.39
CA TRP A 72 -15.41 -7.97 3.75
C TRP A 72 -14.18 -8.19 4.64
N LEU A 73 -13.16 -8.90 4.13
CA LEU A 73 -11.89 -9.07 4.82
C LEU A 73 -11.19 -7.73 5.06
N ASN A 74 -11.15 -6.85 4.07
CA ASN A 74 -10.57 -5.51 4.25
C ASN A 74 -11.30 -4.68 5.32
N LYS A 75 -12.61 -4.87 5.48
CA LYS A 75 -13.39 -4.23 6.55
C LYS A 75 -13.13 -4.85 7.93
N LYS A 76 -12.91 -6.17 8.02
CA LYS A 76 -12.78 -6.92 9.28
C LYS A 76 -11.36 -7.00 9.82
N SER A 77 -10.36 -7.06 8.94
CA SER A 77 -8.94 -7.15 9.27
C SER A 77 -8.17 -6.00 8.63
N PRO A 78 -8.19 -4.79 9.23
CA PRO A 78 -7.23 -3.75 8.89
C PRO A 78 -5.78 -4.16 9.23
N LYS A 79 -5.54 -5.39 9.77
CA LYS A 79 -4.20 -5.91 10.12
C LYS A 79 -3.17 -5.72 9.00
N LYS A 80 -3.53 -6.00 7.74
CA LYS A 80 -2.62 -5.78 6.60
C LYS A 80 -2.33 -4.29 6.37
N GLU A 81 -3.30 -3.43 6.63
CA GLU A 81 -3.13 -1.97 6.54
C GLU A 81 -2.30 -1.43 7.71
N VAL A 82 -2.50 -1.95 8.92
CA VAL A 82 -1.71 -1.61 10.10
C VAL A 82 -0.26 -2.06 9.93
N GLU A 83 -0.02 -3.25 9.36
CA GLU A 83 1.32 -3.71 9.00
C GLU A 83 1.99 -2.79 7.97
N VAL A 84 1.28 -2.40 6.91
CA VAL A 84 1.80 -1.45 5.90
C VAL A 84 2.06 -0.06 6.51
N LEU A 85 1.20 0.41 7.42
CA LEU A 85 1.40 1.66 8.14
C LEU A 85 2.65 1.58 9.04
N VAL A 86 2.84 0.48 9.77
CA VAL A 86 3.99 0.27 10.66
C VAL A 86 5.28 0.12 9.85
N GLU A 87 5.27 -0.61 8.74
CA GLU A 87 6.43 -0.77 7.86
C GLU A 87 6.85 0.58 7.27
N ALA A 88 5.90 1.34 6.71
CA ALA A 88 6.16 2.67 6.17
C ALA A 88 6.70 3.64 7.25
N HIS A 89 6.18 3.58 8.47
CA HIS A 89 6.67 4.40 9.59
C HIS A 89 8.07 3.99 10.05
N SER A 90 8.33 2.69 10.17
CA SER A 90 9.66 2.16 10.55
C SER A 90 10.73 2.55 9.53
N SER A 91 10.31 2.71 8.27
CA SER A 91 11.14 3.21 7.21
C SER A 91 11.40 4.71 7.28
N LEU A 92 10.98 5.48 8.28
CA LEU A 92 11.29 6.92 8.36
C LEU A 92 12.66 7.21 9.00
N PRO A 93 13.29 8.35 8.68
CA PRO A 93 14.43 8.84 9.46
C PRO A 93 14.02 9.02 10.91
N SER A 94 14.91 8.72 11.86
CA SER A 94 14.61 8.94 13.28
C SER A 94 14.48 10.44 13.58
N LEU A 95 13.76 10.79 14.66
CA LEU A 95 13.72 12.17 15.14
C LEU A 95 15.14 12.71 15.40
N SER A 96 16.04 11.88 15.95
CA SER A 96 17.44 12.25 16.16
C SER A 96 18.15 12.59 14.85
N ASP A 97 17.90 11.84 13.78
CA ASP A 97 18.48 12.13 12.47
C ASP A 97 17.96 13.47 11.91
N LEU A 98 16.66 13.74 12.06
CA LEU A 98 16.02 14.98 11.63
C LEU A 98 16.58 16.18 12.40
N TYR A 99 16.67 16.10 13.72
CA TYR A 99 17.26 17.14 14.57
C TYR A 99 18.73 17.38 14.22
N SER A 100 19.50 16.32 13.96
CA SER A 100 20.90 16.46 13.55
C SER A 100 21.04 17.21 12.22
N LEU A 101 20.19 16.92 11.23
CA LEU A 101 20.19 17.65 9.95
C LEU A 101 19.65 19.09 10.10
N ARG A 102 18.74 19.31 11.06
CA ARG A 102 18.27 20.66 11.39
C ARG A 102 19.40 21.52 11.96
N LEU A 103 20.20 20.96 12.86
CA LEU A 103 21.30 21.65 13.54
C LEU A 103 22.53 21.82 12.64
N SER A 104 22.78 20.92 11.70
CA SER A 104 23.84 21.10 10.69
C SER A 104 23.56 22.25 9.73
N SER A 105 22.34 22.78 9.76
CA SER A 105 21.92 23.91 8.96
C SER A 105 22.44 25.23 9.55
N GLY A 106 23.73 25.51 9.36
CA GLY A 106 24.42 26.70 9.89
C GLY A 106 23.99 28.06 9.33
N SER A 107 22.82 28.18 8.68
CA SER A 107 22.31 29.46 8.15
C SER A 107 21.02 29.85 8.86
N ALA A 108 21.16 30.81 9.78
CA ALA A 108 20.09 31.47 10.55
C ALA A 108 19.30 32.51 9.71
N THR A 109 19.20 32.33 8.40
CA THR A 109 18.37 33.21 7.56
C THR A 109 16.95 32.67 7.44
N VAL A 110 15.99 33.60 7.41
CA VAL A 110 14.52 33.39 7.41
C VAL A 110 14.03 32.60 6.17
N THR A 111 14.90 32.33 5.21
CA THR A 111 14.64 31.63 3.93
C THR A 111 15.22 30.22 3.88
N ASN A 112 15.44 29.57 5.02
CA ASN A 112 15.98 28.21 5.06
C ASN A 112 14.91 27.16 4.68
N PHE A 113 14.71 26.93 3.37
CA PHE A 113 13.78 25.94 2.82
C PHE A 113 13.97 24.55 3.46
N ARG A 114 15.23 24.13 3.64
CA ARG A 114 15.59 22.90 4.38
C ARG A 114 15.08 22.96 5.81
N GLY A 115 15.35 24.04 6.53
CA GLY A 115 14.88 24.22 7.91
C GLY A 115 13.36 24.09 8.05
N LYS A 116 12.61 24.76 7.18
CA LYS A 116 11.14 24.69 7.13
C LYS A 116 10.65 23.27 6.84
N ALA A 117 11.29 22.57 5.89
CA ALA A 117 10.98 21.19 5.59
C ALA A 117 11.17 20.30 6.82
N ILE A 118 12.34 20.39 7.46
CA ILE A 118 12.68 19.55 8.61
C ILE A 118 11.79 19.84 9.82
N ASP A 119 11.51 21.11 10.15
CA ASP A 119 10.61 21.46 11.26
C ASP A 119 9.19 20.90 11.05
N ALA A 120 8.69 20.96 9.81
CA ALA A 120 7.39 20.40 9.47
C ALA A 120 7.39 18.86 9.57
N LEU A 121 8.46 18.20 9.10
CA LEU A 121 8.60 16.75 9.14
C LEU A 121 8.79 16.20 10.56
N ILE A 122 9.48 16.92 11.45
CA ILE A 122 9.58 16.59 12.87
C ILE A 122 8.18 16.54 13.50
N LYS A 123 7.40 17.63 13.34
CA LYS A 123 6.03 17.68 13.84
C LYS A 123 5.14 16.61 13.21
N ALA A 124 5.34 16.30 11.93
CA ALA A 124 4.60 15.24 11.25
C ALA A 124 4.85 13.88 11.91
N VAL A 125 6.11 13.55 12.20
CA VAL A 125 6.50 12.30 12.88
C VAL A 125 6.02 12.28 14.32
N GLU A 126 6.04 13.40 15.05
CA GLU A 126 5.48 13.50 16.40
C GLU A 126 3.99 13.16 16.40
N TYR A 127 3.19 13.81 15.54
CA TYR A 127 1.77 13.50 15.41
C TYR A 127 1.51 12.08 14.91
N ASP A 128 2.38 11.54 14.03
CA ASP A 128 2.27 10.18 13.53
C ASP A 128 2.49 9.15 14.66
N ASN A 129 3.48 9.38 15.52
CA ASN A 129 3.73 8.59 16.73
C ASN A 129 2.56 8.66 17.72
N GLU A 130 1.92 9.82 17.83
CA GLU A 130 0.71 10.03 18.64
C GLU A 130 -0.57 9.48 17.98
N LYS A 131 -0.46 8.94 16.75
CA LYS A 131 -1.58 8.45 15.92
C LYS A 131 -2.61 9.53 15.55
N GLU A 132 -2.21 10.80 15.64
CA GLU A 132 -3.00 11.94 15.18
C GLU A 132 -2.82 12.12 13.66
N TYR A 133 -3.25 11.11 12.90
CA TYR A 133 -2.95 10.97 11.47
C TYR A 133 -3.42 12.14 10.60
N GLU A 134 -4.51 12.82 10.95
CA GLU A 134 -4.97 14.01 10.23
C GLU A 134 -4.00 15.19 10.37
N LYS A 135 -3.50 15.44 11.59
CA LYS A 135 -2.49 16.48 11.85
C LYS A 135 -1.15 16.08 11.23
N ALA A 136 -0.76 14.81 11.38
CA ALA A 136 0.45 14.26 10.78
C ALA A 136 0.43 14.45 9.25
N MET A 137 -0.69 14.13 8.58
CA MET A 137 -0.82 14.27 7.12
C MET A 137 -0.68 15.72 6.66
N SER A 138 -1.28 16.67 7.38
CA SER A 138 -1.12 18.10 7.08
C SER A 138 0.34 18.54 7.17
N MET A 139 1.05 18.10 8.21
CA MET A 139 2.47 18.41 8.40
C MET A 139 3.36 17.69 7.40
N TYR A 140 3.09 16.44 7.06
CA TYR A 140 3.81 15.70 6.00
C TYR A 140 3.69 16.42 4.67
N LYS A 141 2.49 16.85 4.26
CA LYS A 141 2.29 17.59 3.02
C LYS A 141 3.15 18.86 2.99
N CYS A 142 3.07 19.68 4.04
CA CYS A 142 3.86 20.91 4.15
C CYS A 142 5.36 20.61 4.10
N GLY A 143 5.84 19.63 4.89
CA GLY A 143 7.25 19.26 4.95
C GLY A 143 7.78 18.71 3.63
N ILE A 144 7.00 17.88 2.94
CA ILE A 144 7.33 17.31 1.63
C ILE A 144 7.43 18.40 0.56
N ASP A 145 6.48 19.34 0.52
CA ASP A 145 6.49 20.46 -0.44
C ASP A 145 7.79 21.28 -0.29
N TRP A 146 8.17 21.61 0.95
CA TRP A 146 9.42 22.31 1.23
C TRP A 146 10.66 21.43 0.93
N LEU A 147 10.62 20.13 1.24
CA LEU A 147 11.74 19.20 1.00
C LEU A 147 11.98 18.98 -0.50
N GLN A 148 10.94 19.05 -1.33
CA GLN A 148 11.05 18.99 -2.79
C GLN A 148 11.72 20.24 -3.36
N ALA A 149 11.46 21.42 -2.76
CA ALA A 149 12.05 22.68 -3.20
C ALA A 149 13.49 22.88 -2.68
N ALA A 150 13.81 22.39 -1.47
CA ALA A 150 15.07 22.63 -0.77
C ALA A 150 16.35 22.27 -1.57
N PRO A 151 16.41 21.17 -2.34
CA PRO A 151 17.60 20.83 -3.14
C PRO A 151 18.04 21.88 -4.16
N LYS A 152 17.15 22.80 -4.58
CA LYS A 152 17.49 23.90 -5.49
C LYS A 152 18.33 24.99 -4.82
N TYR A 153 18.34 25.02 -3.50
CA TYR A 153 18.95 26.04 -2.66
C TYR A 153 19.97 25.44 -1.69
N GLU A 154 20.48 24.26 -2.03
CA GLU A 154 21.47 23.53 -1.24
C GLU A 154 22.68 23.23 -2.11
N ASP A 155 23.87 23.56 -1.62
CA ASP A 155 25.13 23.33 -2.33
C ASP A 155 25.76 21.96 -1.96
N ASP A 156 25.52 21.50 -0.73
CA ASP A 156 26.09 20.23 -0.26
C ASP A 156 25.36 19.04 -0.90
N ARG A 157 26.07 18.38 -1.82
CA ARG A 157 25.58 17.19 -2.54
C ARG A 157 25.20 16.04 -1.62
N SER A 158 25.88 15.89 -0.48
CA SER A 158 25.58 14.86 0.51
C SER A 158 24.24 15.13 1.19
N ILE A 159 23.98 16.40 1.53
CA ILE A 159 22.71 16.84 2.09
C ILE A 159 21.59 16.71 1.05
N ILE A 160 21.83 17.12 -0.20
CA ILE A 160 20.87 16.92 -1.31
C ILE A 160 20.52 15.45 -1.48
N ARG A 161 21.50 14.54 -1.44
CA ARG A 161 21.27 13.10 -1.55
C ARG A 161 20.39 12.60 -0.40
N LYS A 162 20.70 13.00 0.83
CA LYS A 162 19.96 12.65 2.03
C LYS A 162 18.51 13.16 1.98
N MET A 163 18.30 14.42 1.57
CA MET A 163 16.96 15.00 1.38
C MET A 163 16.14 14.24 0.34
N LYS A 164 16.74 13.85 -0.80
CA LYS A 164 16.05 13.05 -1.82
C LYS A 164 15.69 11.65 -1.34
N GLU A 165 16.54 11.02 -0.54
CA GLU A 165 16.23 9.73 0.09
C GLU A 165 15.06 9.87 1.06
N TRP A 166 15.12 10.87 1.94
CA TRP A 166 14.08 11.14 2.92
C TRP A 166 12.75 11.49 2.28
N LEU A 167 12.76 12.26 1.19
CA LEU A 167 11.57 12.59 0.43
C LEU A 167 10.79 11.34 -0.01
N LYS A 168 11.48 10.30 -0.50
CA LYS A 168 10.84 9.03 -0.89
C LYS A 168 10.17 8.35 0.31
N ARG A 169 10.86 8.33 1.45
CA ARG A 169 10.41 7.70 2.70
C ARG A 169 9.17 8.42 3.25
N PHE A 170 9.20 9.75 3.29
CA PHE A 170 8.07 10.57 3.74
C PHE A 170 6.87 10.53 2.79
N LEU A 171 7.09 10.51 1.47
CA LEU A 171 6.00 10.32 0.50
C LEU A 171 5.30 8.98 0.70
N SER A 172 6.06 7.90 0.85
CA SER A 172 5.51 6.56 1.13
C SER A 172 4.65 6.57 2.40
N ARG A 173 5.14 7.19 3.48
CA ARG A 173 4.35 7.30 4.71
C ARG A 173 3.08 8.13 4.52
N ALA A 174 3.17 9.30 3.89
CA ALA A 174 2.02 10.16 3.65
C ALA A 174 0.94 9.46 2.81
N GLU A 175 1.33 8.68 1.80
CA GLU A 175 0.39 7.87 0.99
C GLU A 175 -0.29 6.78 1.82
N SER A 176 0.46 6.11 2.70
CA SER A 176 -0.10 5.10 3.61
C SER A 176 -1.15 5.71 4.55
N ILE A 177 -0.85 6.87 5.15
CA ILE A 177 -1.78 7.60 6.02
C ILE A 177 -3.00 8.09 5.24
N LYS A 178 -2.80 8.65 4.04
CA LYS A 178 -3.91 9.11 3.18
C LYS A 178 -4.86 7.98 2.84
N SER A 179 -4.33 6.80 2.51
CA SER A 179 -5.12 5.61 2.18
C SER A 179 -5.94 5.14 3.39
N PHE A 180 -5.36 5.21 4.59
CA PHE A 180 -6.04 4.91 5.84
C PHE A 180 -7.16 5.92 6.15
N LEU A 181 -6.90 7.22 6.00
CA LEU A 181 -7.89 8.27 6.25
C LEU A 181 -9.07 8.26 5.27
N GLY A 182 -8.82 7.97 3.97
CA GLY A 182 -9.87 7.98 2.94
C GLY A 182 -10.87 6.81 3.02
N ARG A 183 -10.67 5.86 3.93
CA ARG A 183 -11.52 4.68 4.13
C ARG A 183 -12.32 4.71 5.44
N LYS A 184 -12.06 5.71 6.30
CA LYS A 184 -12.77 5.97 7.56
C LYS A 184 -14.03 6.77 7.30
#